data_AF-A0A536A7X1-F1
#
_entry.id   AF-A0A536A7X1-F1
#
_cell.length_a   1.000
_cell.length_b   1.000
_cell.length_c   1.000
_cell.angle_alpha   90.00
_cell.angle_beta   90.00
_cell.angle_gamma   90.00
#
_symmetry.space_group_name_H-M   'P 1'
#
loop_
_entity.id
_entity.type
_entity.pdbx_description
1 polymer ?
#
loop_
_entity_poly.entity_id
_entity_poly.type
_entity_poly.pdbx_seq_one_letter_code
_entity_poly.pdbx_strand_id
1 'polypeptide(L)'
;MLSPVPSFARLVDIERRIQSLAQVRTLYVRDFRGGVATLAVGLRVPMLVDELWSAIATLEQPRFALQRSGGTSLELRIEGEAGAGVA
;
A
#
# COMPACT_ATOMS: atom_id res chain seq x y z
N MET A 1 -19.32 2.35 21.32
CA MET A 1 -18.11 1.55 21.05
C MET A 1 -17.60 1.93 19.68
N LEU A 2 -16.36 2.41 19.55
CA LEU A 2 -15.69 2.51 18.25
C LEU A 2 -15.51 1.07 17.75
N SER A 3 -16.22 0.67 16.68
CA SER A 3 -15.91 -0.62 16.07
C SER A 3 -14.45 -0.57 15.58
N PRO A 4 -13.66 -1.64 15.74
CA PRO A 4 -12.34 -1.68 15.11
C PRO A 4 -12.59 -1.54 13.61
N VAL A 5 -12.03 -0.48 13.02
CA VAL A 5 -12.15 -0.27 11.58
C VAL A 5 -11.50 -1.49 10.92
N PRO A 6 -12.26 -2.36 10.23
CA PRO A 6 -11.72 -3.63 9.73
C PRO A 6 -10.56 -3.41 8.74
N SER A 7 -10.58 -2.26 8.06
CA SER A 7 -9.53 -1.80 7.16
C SER A 7 -8.18 -1.56 7.83
N PHE A 8 -8.15 -1.26 9.13
CA PHE A 8 -6.90 -0.95 9.83
C PHE A 8 -6.04 -2.20 10.06
N ALA A 9 -6.63 -3.29 10.57
CA ALA A 9 -5.89 -4.55 10.73
C ALA A 9 -5.38 -5.08 9.38
N ARG A 10 -6.23 -4.96 8.34
CA ARG A 10 -5.86 -5.31 6.97
C ARG A 10 -4.73 -4.44 6.42
N LEU A 11 -4.76 -3.13 6.67
CA LEU A 11 -3.68 -2.20 6.31
C LEU A 11 -2.34 -2.60 6.95
N VAL A 12 -2.35 -3.01 8.23
CA VAL A 12 -1.14 -3.49 8.91
C VAL A 12 -0.58 -4.76 8.25
N ASP A 13 -1.43 -5.71 7.88
CA ASP A 13 -0.99 -6.93 7.18
C ASP A 13 -0.40 -6.62 5.79
N ILE A 14 -1.00 -5.65 5.09
CA ILE A 14 -0.54 -5.15 3.81
C ILE A 14 0.84 -4.52 3.93
N GLU A 15 1.02 -3.67 4.93
CA GLU A 15 2.31 -3.05 5.21
C GLU A 15 3.38 -4.10 5.47
N ARG A 16 3.09 -5.11 6.29
CA ARG A 16 4.03 -6.19 6.59
C ARG A 16 4.43 -6.97 5.33
N ARG A 17 3.48 -7.25 4.44
CA ARG A 17 3.75 -7.95 3.17
C ARG A 17 4.65 -7.11 2.26
N ILE A 18 4.33 -5.83 2.05
CA ILE A 18 5.17 -4.94 1.23
C ILE A 18 6.56 -4.79 1.84
N GLN A 19 6.67 -4.63 3.17
CA GLN A 19 7.96 -4.55 3.87
C GLN A 19 8.81 -5.83 3.75
N SER A 20 8.19 -7.00 3.56
CA SER A 20 8.92 -8.26 3.36
C SER A 20 9.60 -8.39 1.99
N LEU A 21 9.22 -7.54 1.02
CA LEU A 21 9.87 -7.52 -0.28
C LEU A 21 11.33 -7.06 -0.13
N ALA A 22 12.26 -7.84 -0.69
CA ALA A 22 13.70 -7.60 -0.54
C ALA A 22 14.13 -6.21 -1.05
N GLN A 23 13.38 -5.63 -1.98
CA GLN A 23 13.63 -4.34 -2.61
C GLN A 23 13.24 -3.16 -1.70
N VAL A 24 12.37 -3.39 -0.71
CA VAL A 24 11.82 -2.34 0.16
C VAL A 24 12.78 -2.06 1.33
N ARG A 25 13.14 -0.78 1.48
CA ARG A 25 13.97 -0.26 2.58
C ARG A 25 13.10 0.32 3.69
N THR A 26 12.10 1.12 3.31
CA THR A 26 11.20 1.81 4.23
C THR A 26 9.79 1.79 3.67
N LEU A 27 8.79 1.70 4.53
CA LEU A 27 7.38 1.81 4.17
C LEU A 27 6.66 2.61 5.25
N TYR A 28 5.86 3.58 4.85
CA TYR A 28 4.96 4.27 5.77
C TYR A 28 3.67 4.72 5.06
N VAL A 29 2.59 4.86 5.82
CA VAL A 29 1.35 5.46 5.34
C VAL A 29 1.53 6.97 5.31
N ARG A 30 1.31 7.55 4.14
CA ARG A 30 1.33 9.01 3.93
C ARG A 30 -0.02 9.65 4.21
N ASP A 31 -1.10 8.99 3.81
CA ASP A 31 -2.47 9.50 3.99
C ASP A 31 -3.47 8.33 4.07
N PHE A 32 -4.58 8.52 4.78
CA PHE A 32 -5.70 7.57 4.83
C PHE A 32 -7.02 8.33 4.87
N ARG A 33 -7.72 8.39 3.72
CA ARG A 33 -8.99 9.13 3.59
C ARG A 33 -9.98 8.35 2.75
N GLY A 34 -11.25 8.35 3.17
CA GLY A 34 -12.32 7.72 2.41
C GLY A 34 -12.10 6.23 2.12
N GLY A 35 -11.42 5.50 3.00
CA GLY A 35 -11.08 4.10 2.78
C GLY A 35 -9.99 3.88 1.74
N VAL A 36 -9.11 4.86 1.53
CA VAL A 36 -7.96 4.76 0.65
C VAL A 36 -6.71 5.12 1.43
N ALA A 37 -5.78 4.17 1.56
CA ALA A 37 -4.44 4.46 2.05
C ALA A 37 -3.53 4.86 0.88
N THR A 38 -2.72 5.90 1.09
CA THR A 38 -1.57 6.23 0.25
C THR A 38 -0.31 5.78 0.97
N LEU A 39 0.42 4.83 0.39
CA LEU A 39 1.67 4.33 0.95
C LEU A 39 2.86 5.02 0.29
N ALA A 40 3.90 5.36 1.04
CA ALA A 40 5.19 5.80 0.52
C ALA A 40 6.22 4.69 0.72
N VAL A 41 6.81 4.22 -0.38
CA VAL A 41 7.77 3.10 -0.38
C VAL A 41 9.17 3.62 -0.70
N GLY A 42 10.12 3.50 0.23
CA GLY A 42 11.54 3.78 -0.03
C GLY A 42 12.28 2.50 -0.45
N LEU A 43 13.11 2.59 -1.49
CA LEU A 43 13.79 1.43 -2.08
C LEU A 43 15.25 1.30 -1.64
N ARG A 44 15.75 0.07 -1.61
CA ARG A 44 17.16 -0.23 -1.30
C ARG A 44 18.10 0.07 -2.45
N VAL A 45 17.60 -0.05 -3.67
CA VAL A 45 18.32 0.22 -4.91
C VAL A 45 17.41 1.03 -5.85
N PRO A 46 17.98 1.89 -6.71
CA PRO A 46 17.21 2.50 -7.79
C PRO A 46 16.59 1.39 -8.66
N MET A 47 15.29 1.46 -8.90
CA MET A 47 14.56 0.51 -9.73
C MET A 47 13.60 1.25 -10.65
N LEU A 48 13.24 0.62 -11.77
CA LEU A 48 12.14 1.10 -12.57
C LEU A 48 10.83 0.91 -11.80
N VAL A 49 9.96 1.91 -11.94
CA VAL A 49 8.64 1.94 -11.30
C VAL A 49 7.82 0.70 -11.66
N ASP A 50 7.91 0.27 -12.92
CA ASP A 50 7.17 -0.87 -13.44
C ASP A 50 7.63 -2.20 -12.83
N GLU A 51 8.92 -2.35 -12.55
CA GLU A 51 9.48 -3.55 -11.92
C GLU A 51 8.98 -3.70 -10.48
N LEU A 52 9.00 -2.61 -9.73
CA LEU A 52 8.47 -2.60 -8.37
C LEU A 52 6.96 -2.77 -8.35
N TRP A 53 6.25 -2.12 -9.28
CA TRP A 53 4.82 -2.30 -9.44
C TRP A 53 4.47 -3.75 -9.74
N SER A 54 5.21 -4.41 -10.64
CA SER A 54 5.05 -5.84 -10.92
C SER A 54 5.25 -6.70 -9.68
N ALA A 55 6.29 -6.40 -8.87
CA ALA A 55 6.55 -7.11 -7.62
C ALA A 55 5.48 -6.89 -6.54
N ILE A 56 4.80 -5.75 -6.53
CA ILE A 56 3.69 -5.45 -5.61
C ILE A 56 2.38 -6.05 -6.13
N ALA A 57 2.16 -6.04 -7.44
CA ALA A 57 0.97 -6.59 -8.08
C ALA A 57 0.87 -8.13 -7.95
N THR A 58 1.97 -8.81 -7.64
CA THR A 58 1.96 -10.26 -7.34
C THR A 58 1.43 -10.59 -5.94
N LEU A 59 1.22 -9.58 -5.08
CA LEU A 59 0.57 -9.77 -3.80
C LEU A 59 -0.92 -10.09 -4.04
N GLU A 60 -1.33 -11.33 -3.79
CA GLU A 60 -2.67 -11.86 -4.12
C GLU A 60 -3.83 -10.99 -3.63
N GLN A 61 -3.65 -10.36 -2.46
CA GLN A 61 -4.53 -9.34 -1.91
C GLN A 61 -3.72 -8.39 -1.05
N PRO A 62 -4.09 -7.11 -1.02
CA PRO A 62 -5.23 -6.42 -1.66
C PRO A 62 -4.93 -6.01 -3.11
N ARG A 63 -5.96 -5.52 -3.81
CA ARG A 63 -5.77 -4.86 -5.11
C ARG A 63 -5.16 -3.49 -4.87
N PHE A 64 -4.03 -3.23 -5.50
CA PHE A 64 -3.38 -1.92 -5.46
C PHE A 64 -3.70 -1.16 -6.75
N ALA A 65 -3.68 0.17 -6.68
CA ALA A 65 -3.66 1.07 -7.82
C ALA A 65 -2.50 2.06 -7.66
N LEU A 66 -1.57 2.09 -8.62
CA LEU A 66 -0.48 3.05 -8.63
C LEU A 66 -1.03 4.47 -8.83
N GLN A 67 -0.69 5.41 -7.94
CA GLN A 67 -1.14 6.81 -8.01
C GLN A 67 -0.05 7.75 -8.52
N ARG A 68 1.18 7.58 -8.02
CA ARG A 68 2.33 8.41 -8.40
C ARG A 68 3.63 7.63 -8.23
N SER A 69 4.62 7.96 -9.04
CA SER A 69 5.98 7.48 -8.88
C SER A 69 6.99 8.63 -8.95
N GLY A 70 8.11 8.50 -8.25
CA GLY A 70 9.18 9.49 -8.31
C GLY A 70 10.46 9.02 -7.61
N GLY A 71 11.59 9.05 -8.31
CA GLY A 71 12.93 8.75 -7.79
C GLY A 71 13.04 7.39 -7.12
N THR A 72 12.88 7.38 -5.79
CA THR A 72 12.94 6.19 -4.94
C THR A 72 11.64 5.96 -4.16
N SER A 73 10.53 6.57 -4.58
CA SER A 73 9.23 6.55 -3.91
C SER A 73 8.09 6.18 -4.84
N LEU A 74 7.20 5.30 -4.36
CA LEU A 74 5.90 5.03 -4.98
C LEU A 74 4.76 5.43 -4.05
N GLU A 75 3.68 5.93 -4.64
CA GLU A 75 2.39 6.17 -4.00
C GLU A 75 1.35 5.14 -4.49
N LEU A 76 0.81 4.35 -3.57
CA LEU A 76 -0.13 3.26 -3.86
C LEU A 76 -1.47 3.53 -3.20
N ARG A 77 -2.57 3.33 -3.94
CA ARG A 77 -3.94 3.27 -3.41
C ARG A 77 -4.32 1.81 -3.19
N ILE A 78 -4.94 1.51 -2.06
CA ILE A 78 -5.51 0.20 -1.76
C ILE A 78 -6.98 0.23 -2.19
N GLU A 79 -7.39 -0.66 -3.09
CA GLU A 79 -8.75 -0.77 -3.59
C GLU A 79 -9.56 -1.78 -2.75
N GLY A 80 -10.83 -1.46 -2.50
CA GLY A 80 -11.73 -2.29 -1.69
C GLY A 80 -11.74 -1.99 -0.19
N GLU A 81 -10.98 -1.00 0.27
CA GLU A 81 -11.08 -0.45 1.64
C GLU A 81 -12.13 0.67 1.76
N ALA A 82 -12.56 1.23 0.62
CA ALA A 82 -13.72 2.11 0.53
C ALA A 82 -14.99 1.26 0.42
N GLY A 83 -15.68 1.06 1.54
CA GLY A 83 -17.04 0.51 1.54
C GLY A 83 -17.33 -0.67 2.48
N ALA A 84 -16.69 -0.78 3.65
CA ALA A 84 -17.25 -1.55 4.76
C ALA A 84 -17.90 -0.59 5.77
N GLY A 85 -18.92 0.16 5.31
CA GLY A 85 -19.57 1.16 6.16
C GLY A 85 -20.33 2.24 5.40
N VAL A 86 -21.27 1.85 4.56
CA VAL A 86 -22.51 2.63 4.39
C VAL A 86 -23.63 1.61 4.19
N ALA A 87 -24.61 1.67 5.09
CA ALA A 87 -25.86 0.94 5.03
C ALA A 87 -26.69 1.34 3.80
#